data_AF-A0A9D2UDP9-F1
#
_entry.id   AF-A0A9D2UDP9-F1
#
_cell.length_a   1.000
_cell.length_b   1.000
_cell.length_c   1.000
_cell.angle_alpha   90.00
_cell.angle_beta   90.00
_cell.angle_gamma   90.00
#
_symmetry.space_group_name_H-M   'P 1'
#
loop_
_entity.id
_entity.type
_entity.pdbx_description
1 polymer ?
#
loop_
_entity_poly.entity_id
_entity_poly.type
_entity_poly.pdbx_seq_one_letter_code
_entity_poly.pdbx_strand_id
1 'polypeptide(L)'
;MSEQVGRYGYSSDETPVCPRHPDQVTYVRCGRCGRLACGQCQVPLEVGMMCVDCLAEAQRSAPLVRYAKAHPTITYALIGINVLVWILQFIFPQVTVFGIYNPLYVEYTGQWYRMLTSGFLHSPDNISHLLLNMFTLYLFGQALEPLMGKGKFLATYLLSIVGGSVAVHLLASVLGGMEVSTLGASGGVFGLFGAFFALSRARQQSTSSIVILVAINFAFGFLMPGISWEAHLGGLVTGALVAAVLDRLPSRPRRP
;
A
#
# COMPACT_ATOMS: atom_id res chain seq x y z
N MET A 1 0.59 58.42 -18.75
CA MET A 1 0.96 57.35 -19.70
C MET A 1 0.20 56.12 -19.29
N SER A 2 -0.90 55.81 -19.98
CA SER A 2 -1.69 54.60 -19.73
C SER A 2 -1.04 53.44 -20.48
N GLU A 3 -0.61 52.40 -19.76
CA GLU A 3 -0.26 51.11 -20.38
C GLU A 3 -1.46 50.61 -21.20
N GLN A 4 -1.30 50.58 -22.52
CA GLN A 4 -2.27 49.97 -23.41
C GLN A 4 -2.19 48.45 -23.23
N VAL A 5 -3.03 47.92 -22.32
CA VAL A 5 -3.29 46.48 -22.26
C VAL A 5 -4.01 46.11 -23.56
N GLY A 6 -3.33 45.40 -24.45
CA GLY A 6 -3.88 44.96 -25.73
C GLY A 6 -5.14 44.11 -25.54
N ARG A 7 -5.92 43.95 -26.63
CA ARG A 7 -7.24 43.30 -26.69
C ARG A 7 -7.32 41.87 -26.09
N TYR A 8 -6.18 41.28 -25.72
CA TYR A 8 -6.01 39.95 -25.15
C TYR A 8 -5.24 39.92 -23.81
N GLY A 9 -5.04 41.07 -23.15
CA GLY A 9 -4.44 41.13 -21.81
C GLY A 9 -2.90 41.14 -21.77
N TYR A 10 -2.23 41.51 -22.86
CA TYR A 10 -0.76 41.63 -22.92
C TYR A 10 -0.36 43.08 -23.20
N SER A 11 0.70 43.57 -22.54
CA SER A 11 1.34 44.83 -22.94
C SER A 11 1.97 44.65 -24.32
N SER A 12 2.00 45.71 -25.12
CA SER A 12 2.55 45.68 -26.48
C SER A 12 4.06 45.39 -26.54
N ASP A 13 4.77 45.41 -25.41
CA ASP A 13 6.24 45.31 -25.34
C ASP A 13 6.79 43.92 -24.98
N GLU A 14 5.97 43.00 -24.46
CA GLU A 14 6.43 41.64 -24.12
C GLU A 14 5.69 40.57 -24.94
N THR A 15 6.43 39.91 -25.82
CA THR A 15 5.88 38.78 -26.59
C THR A 15 5.66 37.60 -25.65
N PRO A 16 4.43 37.07 -25.53
CA PRO A 16 4.15 35.97 -24.61
C PRO A 16 4.81 34.68 -25.08
N VAL A 17 5.62 34.09 -24.21
CA VAL A 17 6.38 32.87 -24.47
C VAL A 17 6.04 31.75 -23.50
N CYS A 18 6.35 30.52 -23.87
CA CYS A 18 6.17 29.38 -22.98
C CYS A 18 7.25 29.40 -21.87
N PRO A 19 6.89 29.26 -20.58
CA PRO A 19 7.87 29.22 -19.49
C PRO A 19 8.90 28.08 -19.60
N ARG A 20 8.56 27.01 -20.34
CA ARG A 20 9.42 25.84 -20.56
C ARG A 20 10.29 25.97 -21.81
N HIS A 21 9.81 26.74 -22.80
CA HIS A 21 10.49 27.02 -24.07
C HIS A 21 10.39 28.52 -24.35
N PRO A 22 11.30 29.34 -23.77
CA PRO A 22 11.24 30.79 -23.90
C PRO A 22 11.43 31.31 -25.33
N ASP A 23 11.94 30.47 -26.23
CA ASP A 23 12.07 30.70 -27.67
C ASP A 23 10.75 30.52 -28.44
N GLN A 24 9.72 29.93 -27.81
CA GLN A 24 8.45 29.63 -28.45
C GLN A 24 7.36 30.62 -28.02
N VAL A 25 6.94 31.46 -28.97
CA VAL A 25 5.79 32.37 -28.81
C VAL A 25 4.50 31.57 -28.75
N THR A 26 3.63 31.86 -27.77
CA THR A 26 2.33 31.21 -27.63
C THR A 26 1.33 32.12 -26.94
N TYR A 27 0.07 32.02 -27.36
CA TYR A 27 -1.06 32.72 -26.75
C TYR A 27 -2.04 31.76 -26.06
N VAL A 28 -1.76 30.46 -26.10
CA VAL A 28 -2.67 29.42 -25.59
C VAL A 28 -2.43 29.24 -24.08
N ARG A 29 -3.48 29.41 -23.27
CA ARG A 29 -3.43 29.32 -21.82
C ARG A 29 -4.01 28.00 -21.30
N CYS A 30 -3.28 27.35 -20.40
CA CYS A 30 -3.72 26.13 -19.75
C CYS A 30 -5.05 26.38 -19.03
N GLY A 31 -6.07 25.57 -19.30
CA GLY A 31 -7.39 25.72 -18.67
C GLY A 31 -7.39 25.54 -17.14
N ARG A 32 -6.32 24.94 -16.58
CA ARG A 32 -6.18 24.69 -15.14
C ARG A 32 -5.41 25.79 -14.39
N CYS A 33 -4.21 26.15 -14.87
CA CYS A 33 -3.31 27.08 -14.16
C CYS A 33 -3.15 28.44 -14.84
N GLY A 34 -3.74 28.65 -16.03
CA GLY A 34 -3.68 29.91 -16.78
C GLY A 34 -2.33 30.24 -17.42
N ARG A 35 -1.28 29.42 -17.19
CA ARG A 35 0.05 29.59 -17.80
C ARG A 35 0.02 29.31 -19.30
N LEU A 36 0.92 29.98 -20.01
CA LEU A 36 1.15 29.82 -21.44
C LEU A 36 1.81 28.47 -21.78
N ALA A 37 1.33 27.79 -22.82
CA ALA A 37 1.90 26.52 -23.30
C ALA A 37 2.11 26.54 -24.82
N CYS A 38 3.33 26.29 -25.29
CA CYS A 38 3.62 26.10 -26.72
C CYS A 38 3.05 24.76 -27.23
N GLY A 39 3.00 24.54 -28.55
CA GLY A 39 2.42 23.32 -29.14
C GLY A 39 2.99 22.00 -28.59
N GLN A 40 4.27 21.97 -28.19
CA GLN A 40 4.92 20.81 -27.57
C GLN A 40 4.53 20.57 -26.10
N CYS A 41 4.02 21.59 -25.41
CA CYS A 41 3.64 21.53 -24.00
C CYS A 41 2.13 21.46 -23.79
N GLN A 42 1.36 21.39 -24.87
CA GLN A 42 -0.09 21.28 -24.84
C GLN A 42 -0.52 19.81 -24.83
N VAL A 43 -1.45 19.48 -23.96
CA VAL A 43 -2.15 18.20 -23.90
C VAL A 43 -3.61 18.48 -24.23
N PRO A 44 -4.14 17.97 -25.36
CA PRO A 44 -5.52 18.20 -25.74
C PRO A 44 -6.47 17.49 -24.76
N LEU A 45 -7.58 18.14 -24.42
CA LEU A 45 -8.70 17.58 -23.66
C LEU A 45 -9.97 17.61 -24.52
N GLU A 46 -11.05 16.94 -24.07
CA GLU A 46 -12.36 17.04 -24.73
C GLU A 46 -12.81 18.50 -24.90
N VAL A 47 -12.52 19.34 -23.91
CA VAL A 47 -12.75 20.78 -23.97
C VAL A 47 -11.48 21.51 -23.55
N GLY A 48 -10.82 22.16 -24.52
CA GLY A 48 -9.63 22.98 -24.30
C GLY A 48 -8.33 22.17 -24.23
N MET A 49 -7.33 22.73 -23.53
CA MET A 49 -6.02 22.09 -23.36
C MET A 49 -5.50 22.28 -21.93
N MET A 50 -4.65 21.35 -21.52
CA MET A 50 -3.88 21.41 -20.27
C MET A 50 -2.39 21.43 -20.57
N CYS A 51 -1.59 22.18 -19.80
CA CYS A 51 -0.13 22.12 -19.94
C CYS A 51 0.43 20.80 -19.35
N VAL A 52 1.59 20.36 -19.86
CA VAL A 52 2.27 19.16 -19.39
C VAL A 52 2.56 19.15 -17.88
N ASP A 53 2.79 20.31 -17.25
CA ASP A 53 3.03 20.40 -15.81
C ASP A 53 1.75 20.10 -15.01
N CYS A 54 0.63 20.69 -15.42
CA CYS A 54 -0.67 20.42 -14.80
C CYS A 54 -1.14 18.99 -15.05
N LEU A 55 -0.80 18.39 -16.21
CA LEU A 55 -1.04 16.98 -16.45
C LEU A 55 -0.20 16.12 -15.51
N ALA A 56 1.11 16.40 -15.39
CA ALA A 56 2.00 15.68 -14.50
C ALA A 56 1.55 15.77 -13.04
N GLU A 57 1.09 16.95 -12.61
CA GLU A 57 0.50 17.15 -11.29
C GLU A 57 -0.82 16.38 -11.13
N ALA A 58 -1.73 16.43 -12.11
CA ALA A 58 -2.98 15.66 -12.11
C ALA A 58 -2.72 14.15 -12.00
N GLN A 59 -1.72 13.65 -12.72
CA GLN A 59 -1.31 12.24 -12.69
C GLN A 59 -0.71 11.85 -11.33
N ARG A 60 0.06 12.73 -10.68
CA ARG A 60 0.58 12.51 -9.32
C ARG A 60 -0.54 12.50 -8.28
N SER A 61 -1.50 13.41 -8.41
CA SER A 61 -2.66 13.52 -7.51
C SER A 61 -3.76 12.51 -7.80
N ALA A 62 -3.64 11.68 -8.84
CA ALA A 62 -4.67 10.70 -9.18
C ALA A 62 -4.79 9.67 -8.05
N PRO A 63 -6.00 9.39 -7.53
CA PRO A 63 -6.18 8.50 -6.39
C PRO A 63 -5.61 7.11 -6.68
N LEU A 64 -4.82 6.58 -5.73
CA LEU A 64 -4.30 5.21 -5.79
C LEU A 64 -5.42 4.17 -5.89
N VAL A 65 -6.56 4.47 -5.27
CA VAL A 65 -7.76 3.64 -5.34
C VAL A 65 -8.55 4.01 -6.60
N ARG A 66 -8.13 3.45 -7.74
CA ARG A 66 -9.03 3.29 -8.88
C ARG A 66 -9.76 1.97 -8.70
N TYR A 67 -11.03 2.01 -8.33
CA TYR A 67 -11.98 0.89 -8.49
C TYR A 67 -12.20 0.63 -10.00
N ALA A 68 -11.14 0.40 -10.76
CA ALA A 68 -11.26 -0.18 -12.08
C ALA A 68 -11.67 -1.65 -11.91
N LYS A 69 -12.19 -2.29 -12.97
CA LYS A 69 -12.43 -3.74 -13.08
C LYS A 69 -11.13 -4.57 -12.95
N ALA A 70 -10.31 -4.29 -11.94
CA ALA A 70 -9.16 -5.09 -11.62
C ALA A 70 -9.65 -6.36 -10.94
N HIS A 71 -9.17 -7.50 -11.43
CA HIS A 71 -9.40 -8.81 -10.82
C HIS A 71 -8.13 -9.17 -10.03
N PRO A 72 -8.04 -8.81 -8.74
CA PRO A 72 -6.85 -9.07 -7.93
C PRO A 72 -6.77 -10.57 -7.59
N THR A 73 -6.24 -11.34 -8.54
CA THR A 73 -6.17 -12.80 -8.47
C THR A 73 -5.39 -13.31 -7.27
N ILE A 74 -4.30 -12.63 -6.88
CA ILE A 74 -3.49 -13.06 -5.73
C ILE A 74 -4.25 -12.78 -4.44
N THR A 75 -4.92 -11.64 -4.35
CA THR A 75 -5.77 -11.30 -3.21
C THR A 75 -6.84 -12.37 -2.99
N TYR A 76 -7.56 -12.76 -4.04
CA TYR A 76 -8.56 -13.83 -3.93
C TYR A 76 -7.95 -15.18 -3.59
N ALA A 77 -6.79 -15.53 -4.16
CA ALA A 77 -6.09 -16.76 -3.82
C ALA A 77 -5.68 -16.78 -2.35
N LEU A 78 -5.11 -15.69 -1.81
CA LEU A 78 -4.74 -15.57 -0.41
C LEU A 78 -5.97 -15.67 0.51
N ILE A 79 -7.08 -15.03 0.16
CA ILE A 79 -8.34 -15.16 0.92
C ILE A 79 -8.81 -16.61 0.91
N GLY A 80 -8.85 -17.25 -0.26
CA GLY A 80 -9.24 -18.66 -0.40
C GLY A 80 -8.35 -19.60 0.41
N ILE A 81 -7.03 -19.39 0.41
CA ILE A 81 -6.08 -20.17 1.20
C ILE A 81 -6.34 -20.00 2.70
N ASN A 82 -6.53 -18.76 3.19
CA ASN A 82 -6.80 -18.52 4.61
C ASN A 82 -8.11 -19.17 5.06
N VAL A 83 -9.17 -19.06 4.25
CA VAL A 83 -10.46 -19.70 4.54
C VAL A 83 -10.33 -21.23 4.52
N LEU A 84 -9.62 -21.79 3.55
CA LEU A 84 -9.38 -23.23 3.46
C LEU A 84 -8.59 -23.74 4.66
N VAL A 85 -7.50 -23.06 5.04
CA VAL A 85 -6.69 -23.42 6.21
C VAL A 85 -7.54 -23.35 7.49
N TRP A 86 -8.37 -22.32 7.65
CA TRP A 86 -9.28 -22.21 8.79
C TRP A 86 -10.30 -23.36 8.85
N ILE A 87 -10.88 -23.75 7.72
CA ILE A 87 -11.75 -24.95 7.64
C ILE A 87 -10.97 -26.20 8.04
N LEU A 88 -9.73 -26.35 7.56
CA LEU A 88 -8.88 -27.48 7.94
C LEU A 88 -8.53 -27.48 9.44
N GLN A 89 -8.38 -26.32 10.08
CA GLN A 89 -8.17 -26.23 11.53
C GLN A 89 -9.35 -26.76 12.35
N PHE A 90 -10.59 -26.65 11.84
CA PHE A 90 -11.76 -27.25 12.49
C PHE A 90 -11.78 -28.76 12.39
N ILE A 91 -11.40 -29.31 11.23
CA ILE A 91 -11.45 -30.76 10.99
C ILE A 91 -10.24 -31.44 11.65
N PHE A 92 -9.08 -30.79 11.59
CA PHE A 92 -7.79 -31.29 12.06
C PHE A 92 -7.13 -30.25 12.96
N PRO A 93 -7.38 -30.28 14.28
CA PRO A 93 -6.78 -29.33 15.24
C PRO A 93 -5.25 -29.29 15.20
N GLN A 94 -4.61 -30.36 14.72
CA GLN A 94 -3.16 -30.47 14.53
C GLN A 94 -2.62 -29.40 13.57
N VAL A 95 -3.43 -28.91 12.62
CA VAL A 95 -3.04 -27.83 11.69
C VAL A 95 -2.61 -26.59 12.48
N THR A 96 -3.35 -26.23 13.53
CA THR A 96 -2.98 -25.13 14.42
C THR A 96 -1.68 -25.45 15.16
N VAL A 97 -1.55 -26.65 15.72
CA VAL A 97 -0.36 -27.07 16.49
C VAL A 97 0.91 -27.04 15.64
N PHE A 98 0.84 -27.47 14.38
CA PHE A 98 1.99 -27.49 13.48
C PHE A 98 2.34 -26.13 12.91
N GLY A 99 1.37 -25.23 12.75
CA GLY A 99 1.59 -23.93 12.09
C GLY A 99 1.70 -22.72 13.01
N ILE A 100 1.25 -22.79 14.27
CA ILE A 100 1.24 -21.66 15.20
C ILE A 100 2.66 -21.19 15.50
N TYR A 101 2.83 -19.88 15.63
CA TYR A 101 4.13 -19.30 15.93
C TYR A 101 4.30 -19.10 17.44
N ASN A 102 5.42 -19.57 17.96
CA ASN A 102 5.91 -19.30 19.30
C ASN A 102 7.45 -19.21 19.21
N PRO A 103 8.08 -18.15 19.77
CA PRO A 103 9.53 -17.97 19.73
C PRO A 103 10.36 -19.19 20.16
N LEU A 104 9.89 -19.96 21.14
CA LEU A 104 10.62 -21.11 21.70
C LEU A 104 10.76 -22.27 20.69
N TYR A 105 9.78 -22.47 19.80
CA TYR A 105 9.93 -23.46 18.74
C TYR A 105 11.05 -23.10 17.77
N VAL A 106 11.30 -21.81 17.56
CA VAL A 106 12.42 -21.36 16.74
C VAL A 106 13.74 -21.56 17.49
N GLU A 107 13.83 -21.13 18.76
CA GLU A 107 15.07 -21.20 19.52
C GLU A 107 15.52 -22.64 19.82
N TYR A 108 14.60 -23.51 20.26
CA TYR A 108 14.96 -24.85 20.72
C TYR A 108 14.89 -25.90 19.62
N THR A 109 14.07 -25.69 18.58
CA THR A 109 13.83 -26.73 17.55
C THR A 109 14.03 -26.25 16.11
N GLY A 110 14.40 -24.98 15.90
CA GLY A 110 14.69 -24.46 14.55
C GLY A 110 13.48 -24.44 13.60
N GLN A 111 12.25 -24.38 14.11
CA GLN A 111 11.02 -24.45 13.30
C GLN A 111 10.66 -23.10 12.68
N TRP A 112 11.58 -22.51 11.91
CA TRP A 112 11.45 -21.18 11.27
C TRP A 112 10.24 -21.04 10.34
N TYR A 113 9.79 -22.15 9.74
CA TYR A 113 8.62 -22.16 8.85
C TYR A 113 7.35 -21.61 9.55
N ARG A 114 7.27 -21.72 10.88
CA ARG A 114 6.16 -21.22 11.70
C ARG A 114 5.97 -19.71 11.62
N MET A 115 7.05 -18.97 11.35
CA MET A 115 6.99 -17.52 11.13
C MET A 115 6.13 -17.17 9.90
N LEU A 116 6.09 -18.04 8.89
CA LEU A 116 5.26 -17.84 7.71
C LEU A 116 3.88 -18.51 7.86
N THR A 117 3.84 -19.76 8.31
CA THR A 117 2.59 -20.54 8.36
C THR A 117 1.58 -19.98 9.35
N SER A 118 2.04 -19.39 10.46
CA SER A 118 1.15 -18.78 11.46
C SER A 118 0.32 -17.64 10.89
N GLY A 119 0.82 -16.97 9.85
CA GLY A 119 0.09 -15.93 9.11
C GLY A 119 -1.13 -16.44 8.34
N PHE A 120 -1.30 -17.75 8.18
CA PHE A 120 -2.46 -18.35 7.50
C PHE A 120 -3.45 -19.01 8.46
N LEU A 121 -3.09 -19.11 9.74
CA LEU A 121 -3.94 -19.69 10.77
C LEU A 121 -4.87 -18.63 11.36
N HIS A 122 -6.10 -18.99 11.66
CA HIS A 122 -7.04 -18.16 12.42
C HIS A 122 -7.66 -18.98 13.54
N SER A 123 -7.99 -18.35 14.67
CA SER A 123 -8.61 -19.08 15.78
C SER A 123 -9.99 -19.60 15.35
N PRO A 124 -10.29 -20.91 15.49
CA PRO A 124 -11.61 -21.47 15.22
C PRO A 124 -12.72 -20.80 16.05
N ASP A 125 -12.41 -20.46 17.31
CA ASP A 125 -13.38 -19.86 18.24
C ASP A 125 -13.62 -18.36 17.98
N ASN A 126 -12.86 -17.74 17.07
CA ASN A 126 -12.97 -16.32 16.76
C ASN A 126 -13.06 -16.07 15.25
N ILE A 127 -14.24 -16.34 14.69
CA ILE A 127 -14.54 -16.06 13.27
C ILE A 127 -14.36 -14.59 12.90
N SER A 128 -14.60 -13.66 13.84
CA SER A 128 -14.46 -12.23 13.58
C SER A 128 -13.03 -11.84 13.20
N HIS A 129 -12.04 -12.52 13.79
CA HIS A 129 -10.63 -12.31 13.45
C HIS A 129 -10.34 -12.70 11.99
N LEU A 130 -10.89 -13.82 11.51
CA LEU A 130 -10.78 -14.21 10.10
C LEU A 130 -11.50 -13.19 9.20
N LEU A 131 -12.76 -12.87 9.50
CA LEU A 131 -13.57 -11.99 8.66
C LEU A 131 -12.95 -10.61 8.51
N LEU A 132 -12.46 -10.01 9.59
CA LEU A 132 -11.81 -8.70 9.55
C LEU A 132 -10.53 -8.74 8.72
N ASN A 133 -9.67 -9.75 8.92
CA ASN A 133 -8.45 -9.88 8.11
C ASN A 133 -8.77 -10.05 6.62
N MET A 134 -9.74 -10.90 6.27
CA MET A 134 -10.09 -11.15 4.87
C MET A 134 -10.74 -9.92 4.23
N PHE A 135 -11.58 -9.20 4.97
CA PHE A 135 -12.16 -7.94 4.53
C PHE A 135 -11.09 -6.88 4.28
N THR A 136 -10.15 -6.70 5.21
CA THR A 136 -9.06 -5.74 5.02
C THR A 136 -8.11 -6.16 3.89
N LEU A 137 -7.78 -7.44 3.79
CA LEU A 137 -6.99 -7.98 2.69
C LEU A 137 -7.67 -7.75 1.34
N TYR A 138 -9.00 -7.92 1.25
CA TYR A 138 -9.76 -7.62 0.06
C TYR A 138 -9.68 -6.14 -0.32
N LEU A 139 -9.97 -5.23 0.62
CA LEU A 139 -9.95 -3.78 0.36
C LEU A 139 -8.56 -3.29 -0.10
N PHE A 140 -7.51 -3.68 0.62
CA PHE A 140 -6.15 -3.24 0.30
C PHE A 140 -5.58 -4.01 -0.89
N GLY A 141 -5.94 -5.27 -1.08
CA GLY A 141 -5.55 -6.07 -2.24
C GLY A 141 -6.12 -5.49 -3.54
N GLN A 142 -7.36 -5.00 -3.52
CA GLN A 142 -7.95 -4.29 -4.66
C GLN A 142 -7.17 -3.04 -5.07
N ALA A 143 -6.63 -2.30 -4.09
CA ALA A 143 -5.85 -1.09 -4.37
C ALA A 143 -4.39 -1.39 -4.74
N LEU A 144 -3.73 -2.30 -4.01
CA LEU A 144 -2.30 -2.51 -4.07
C LEU A 144 -1.88 -3.53 -5.13
N GLU A 145 -2.62 -4.62 -5.34
CA GLU A 145 -2.24 -5.65 -6.32
C GLU A 145 -2.15 -5.08 -7.76
N PRO A 146 -3.10 -4.26 -8.24
CA PRO A 146 -3.01 -3.67 -9.58
C PRO A 146 -1.89 -2.63 -9.71
N LEU A 147 -1.59 -1.93 -8.61
CA LEU A 147 -0.58 -0.88 -8.52
C LEU A 147 0.85 -1.46 -8.52
N MET A 148 1.08 -2.47 -7.70
CA MET A 148 2.39 -3.10 -7.52
C MET A 148 2.63 -4.23 -8.53
N GLY A 149 1.56 -4.84 -9.04
CA GLY A 149 1.61 -6.10 -9.77
C GLY A 149 1.70 -7.32 -8.83
N LYS A 150 1.28 -8.47 -9.35
CA LYS A 150 1.07 -9.72 -8.59
C LYS A 150 2.26 -10.14 -7.74
N GLY A 151 3.46 -10.19 -8.32
CA GLY A 151 4.66 -10.67 -7.64
C GLY A 151 5.13 -9.76 -6.51
N LYS A 152 5.13 -8.43 -6.75
CA LYS A 152 5.53 -7.44 -5.72
C LYS A 152 4.51 -7.43 -4.58
N PHE A 153 3.21 -7.48 -4.89
CA PHE A 153 2.14 -7.58 -3.90
C PHE A 153 2.27 -8.84 -3.03
N LEU A 154 2.46 -10.01 -3.65
CA LEU A 154 2.64 -11.27 -2.93
C LEU A 154 3.87 -11.22 -2.02
N ALA A 155 5.00 -10.75 -2.55
CA ALA A 155 6.24 -10.62 -1.77
C ALA A 155 6.05 -9.69 -0.58
N THR A 156 5.42 -8.53 -0.76
CA THR A 156 5.12 -7.60 0.33
C THR A 156 4.25 -8.26 1.40
N TYR A 157 3.18 -8.96 1.03
CA TYR A 157 2.32 -9.65 1.98
C TYR A 157 3.05 -10.74 2.77
N LEU A 158 3.76 -11.65 2.09
CA LEU A 158 4.45 -12.78 2.74
C LEU A 158 5.63 -12.31 3.60
N LEU A 159 6.43 -11.36 3.10
CA LEU A 159 7.55 -10.81 3.87
C LEU A 159 7.06 -10.04 5.10
N SER A 160 5.91 -9.36 5.02
CA SER A 160 5.32 -8.70 6.19
C SER A 160 4.80 -9.69 7.24
N ILE A 161 4.29 -10.87 6.86
CA ILE A 161 3.98 -11.94 7.81
C ILE A 161 5.27 -12.32 8.58
N VAL A 162 6.34 -12.63 7.85
CA VAL A 162 7.63 -13.02 8.46
C VAL A 162 8.20 -11.87 9.31
N GLY A 163 8.16 -10.64 8.81
CA GLY A 163 8.61 -9.45 9.53
C GLY A 163 7.84 -9.20 10.83
N GLY A 164 6.53 -9.50 10.83
CA GLY A 164 5.72 -9.53 12.05
C GLY A 164 6.25 -10.56 13.06
N SER A 165 6.46 -11.81 12.63
CA SER A 165 7.01 -12.85 13.52
C SER A 165 8.43 -12.54 14.00
N VAL A 166 9.26 -11.89 13.18
CA VAL A 166 10.60 -11.44 13.58
C VAL A 166 10.49 -10.36 14.66
N ALA A 167 9.57 -9.39 14.52
CA ALA A 167 9.35 -8.39 15.56
C ALA A 167 8.84 -9.01 16.86
N VAL A 168 7.93 -9.98 16.80
CA VAL A 168 7.51 -10.77 17.98
C VAL A 168 8.72 -11.44 18.62
N HIS A 169 9.58 -12.10 17.84
CA HIS A 169 10.77 -12.79 18.36
C HIS A 169 11.72 -11.83 19.10
N LEU A 170 12.08 -10.73 18.42
CA LEU A 170 13.04 -9.76 18.95
C LEU A 170 12.49 -9.04 20.18
N LEU A 171 11.22 -8.64 20.16
CA LEU A 171 10.60 -7.95 21.28
C LEU A 171 10.33 -8.89 22.47
N ALA A 172 9.95 -10.15 22.22
CA ALA A 172 9.76 -11.13 23.28
C ALA A 172 11.05 -11.43 24.05
N SER A 173 12.21 -11.40 23.37
CA SER A 173 13.52 -11.59 24.02
C SER A 173 13.92 -10.45 24.97
N VAL A 174 13.36 -9.25 24.77
CA VAL A 174 13.70 -8.04 25.53
C VAL A 174 12.62 -7.69 26.56
N LEU A 175 11.35 -7.83 26.19
CA LEU A 175 10.18 -7.44 26.98
C LEU A 175 9.54 -8.62 27.73
N GLY A 176 10.02 -9.85 27.48
CA GLY A 176 9.35 -11.08 27.91
C GLY A 176 8.23 -11.50 26.97
N GLY A 177 7.68 -12.69 27.17
CA GLY A 177 6.58 -13.23 26.35
C GLY A 177 6.99 -14.31 25.34
N MET A 178 8.16 -14.93 25.51
CA MET A 178 8.61 -16.04 24.67
C MET A 178 7.62 -17.22 24.63
N GLU A 179 6.85 -17.42 25.70
CA GLU A 179 5.79 -18.45 25.80
C GLU A 179 4.50 -18.09 25.03
N VAL A 180 4.34 -16.82 24.63
CA VAL A 180 3.12 -16.34 23.99
C VAL A 180 3.09 -16.77 22.54
N SER A 181 2.03 -17.48 22.18
CA SER A 181 1.82 -17.95 20.81
C SER A 181 1.00 -16.94 20.02
N THR A 182 1.30 -16.80 18.73
CA THR A 182 0.62 -15.88 17.82
C THR A 182 0.22 -16.58 16.53
N LEU A 183 -0.90 -16.13 15.95
CA LEU A 183 -1.44 -16.58 14.68
C LEU A 183 -2.31 -15.49 14.07
N GLY A 184 -2.45 -15.50 12.75
CA GLY A 184 -3.33 -14.59 12.01
C GLY A 184 -2.64 -13.88 10.86
N ALA A 185 -3.42 -13.61 9.81
CA ALA A 185 -2.98 -12.86 8.63
C ALA A 185 -2.61 -11.40 8.91
N SER A 186 -2.82 -10.92 10.13
CA SER A 186 -2.74 -9.50 10.49
C SER A 186 -1.33 -8.92 10.31
N GLY A 187 -0.25 -9.69 10.50
CA GLY A 187 1.10 -9.23 10.16
C GLY A 187 1.24 -8.84 8.69
N GLY A 188 0.68 -9.65 7.79
CA GLY A 188 0.59 -9.34 6.35
C GLY A 188 -0.32 -8.15 6.05
N VAL A 189 -1.48 -8.05 6.72
CA VAL A 189 -2.44 -6.95 6.57
C VAL A 189 -1.84 -5.61 7.00
N PHE A 190 -1.17 -5.55 8.16
CA PHE A 190 -0.44 -4.35 8.57
C PHE A 190 0.72 -4.04 7.63
N GLY A 191 1.33 -5.07 7.04
CA GLY A 191 2.23 -4.90 5.90
C GLY A 191 1.61 -4.14 4.73
N LEU A 192 0.38 -4.45 4.37
CA LEU A 192 -0.35 -3.72 3.33
C LEU A 192 -0.67 -2.27 3.74
N PHE A 193 -0.96 -2.00 5.02
CA PHE A 193 -1.06 -0.63 5.52
C PHE A 193 0.25 0.14 5.34
N GLY A 194 1.38 -0.48 5.70
CA GLY A 194 2.71 0.11 5.56
C GLY A 194 3.07 0.36 4.11
N ALA A 195 2.77 -0.60 3.23
CA ALA A 195 2.95 -0.47 1.79
C ALA A 195 2.11 0.67 1.21
N PHE A 196 0.83 0.75 1.58
CA PHE A 196 -0.06 1.81 1.15
C PHE A 196 0.45 3.18 1.62
N PHE A 197 0.89 3.30 2.88
CA PHE A 197 1.48 4.52 3.40
C PHE A 197 2.72 4.95 2.61
N ALA A 198 3.69 4.04 2.40
CA ALA A 198 4.92 4.33 1.67
C ALA A 198 4.65 4.79 0.23
N LEU A 199 3.76 4.09 -0.47
CA LEU A 199 3.39 4.40 -1.86
C LEU A 199 2.59 5.70 -1.99
N SER A 200 1.73 6.00 -1.02
CA SER A 200 0.98 7.27 -0.94
C SER A 200 1.93 8.43 -0.71
N ARG A 201 2.87 8.28 0.23
CA ARG A 201 3.86 9.32 0.54
C ARG A 201 4.80 9.59 -0.62
N ALA A 202 5.25 8.55 -1.34
CA ALA A 202 6.07 8.67 -2.54
C ALA A 202 5.34 9.43 -3.68
N ARG A 203 4.01 9.31 -3.75
CA ARG A 203 3.16 10.02 -4.72
C ARG A 203 2.61 11.36 -4.21
N GLN A 204 3.10 11.83 -3.06
CA GLN A 204 2.67 13.09 -2.42
C GLN A 204 1.15 13.13 -2.13
N GLN A 205 0.55 11.97 -1.85
CA GLN A 205 -0.85 11.85 -1.46
C GLN A 205 -1.02 11.97 0.05
N SER A 206 -2.22 12.39 0.47
CA SER A 206 -2.56 12.44 1.89
C SER A 206 -2.52 11.06 2.52
N THR A 207 -1.85 10.95 3.67
CA THR A 207 -1.74 9.73 4.47
C THR A 207 -2.57 9.79 5.75
N SER A 208 -3.36 10.84 5.96
CA SER A 208 -4.07 11.05 7.24
C SER A 208 -5.02 9.90 7.56
N SER A 209 -5.78 9.42 6.57
CA SER A 209 -6.72 8.31 6.74
C SER A 209 -6.02 7.01 7.14
N ILE A 210 -4.89 6.68 6.51
CA ILE A 210 -4.14 5.46 6.85
C ILE A 210 -3.49 5.58 8.22
N VAL A 211 -2.97 6.76 8.60
CA VAL A 211 -2.40 7.00 9.92
C VAL A 211 -3.47 6.84 11.01
N ILE A 212 -4.66 7.42 10.81
CA ILE A 212 -5.79 7.27 11.75
C ILE A 212 -6.19 5.80 11.87
N LEU A 213 -6.34 5.09 10.75
CA LEU A 213 -6.71 3.67 10.75
C LEU A 213 -5.68 2.82 11.50
N VAL A 214 -4.38 3.03 11.24
CA VAL A 214 -3.29 2.33 11.92
C VAL A 214 -3.30 2.64 13.42
N ALA A 215 -3.46 3.91 13.81
CA ALA A 215 -3.53 4.31 15.21
C ALA A 215 -4.69 3.64 15.96
N ILE A 216 -5.88 3.58 15.34
CA ILE A 216 -7.05 2.89 15.92
C ILE A 216 -6.76 1.39 16.08
N ASN A 217 -6.16 0.74 15.07
CA ASN A 217 -5.87 -0.69 15.17
C ASN A 217 -4.79 -0.99 16.22
N PHE A 218 -3.77 -0.14 16.38
CA PHE A 218 -2.82 -0.26 17.49
C PHE A 218 -3.47 -0.05 18.85
N ALA A 219 -4.39 0.91 18.97
CA ALA A 219 -5.14 1.09 20.21
C ALA A 219 -5.89 -0.20 20.59
N PHE A 220 -6.54 -0.87 19.63
CA PHE A 220 -7.12 -2.20 19.88
C PHE A 220 -6.06 -3.25 20.26
N GLY A 221 -4.89 -3.25 19.61
CA GLY A 221 -3.80 -4.17 19.92
C GLY A 221 -3.26 -4.04 21.36
N PHE A 222 -3.22 -2.84 21.92
CA PHE A 222 -2.82 -2.62 23.31
C PHE A 222 -3.94 -2.88 24.33
N LEU A 223 -5.20 -2.70 23.93
CA LEU A 223 -6.35 -2.76 24.84
C LEU A 223 -7.02 -4.13 24.90
N MET A 224 -6.89 -4.96 23.85
CA MET A 224 -7.57 -6.25 23.76
C MET A 224 -6.59 -7.42 23.89
N PRO A 225 -6.74 -8.26 24.93
CA PRO A 225 -5.94 -9.46 25.08
C PRO A 225 -6.04 -10.39 23.85
N GLY A 226 -4.92 -11.02 23.47
CA GLY A 226 -4.87 -11.94 22.34
C GLY A 226 -4.58 -11.29 20.98
N ILE A 227 -4.35 -9.97 20.94
CA ILE A 227 -3.86 -9.26 19.76
C ILE A 227 -2.36 -8.97 19.92
N SER A 228 -1.52 -9.48 19.02
CA SER A 228 -0.08 -9.18 19.04
C SER A 228 0.22 -7.86 18.31
N TRP A 229 0.38 -6.80 19.09
CA TRP A 229 0.79 -5.49 18.58
C TRP A 229 2.22 -5.54 18.01
N GLU A 230 3.07 -6.44 18.50
CA GLU A 230 4.44 -6.67 18.02
C GLU A 230 4.43 -7.16 16.57
N ALA A 231 3.56 -8.13 16.27
CA ALA A 231 3.38 -8.64 14.91
C ALA A 231 2.85 -7.55 13.96
N HIS A 232 1.95 -6.69 14.45
CA HIS A 232 1.41 -5.56 13.70
C HIS A 232 2.49 -4.53 13.38
N LEU A 233 3.34 -4.19 14.36
CA LEU A 233 4.46 -3.27 14.17
C LEU A 233 5.48 -3.82 13.18
N GLY A 234 5.92 -5.08 13.35
CA GLY A 234 6.87 -5.73 12.46
C GLY A 234 6.34 -5.84 11.03
N GLY A 235 5.06 -6.20 10.88
CA GLY A 235 4.38 -6.25 9.60
C GLY A 235 4.34 -4.89 8.91
N LEU A 236 3.90 -3.85 9.62
CA LEU A 236 3.82 -2.47 9.13
C LEU A 236 5.16 -1.94 8.63
N VAL A 237 6.21 -2.04 9.45
CA VAL A 237 7.55 -1.56 9.11
C VAL A 237 8.09 -2.34 7.91
N THR A 238 7.99 -3.66 7.93
CA THR A 238 8.47 -4.51 6.83
C THR A 238 7.74 -4.19 5.52
N GLY A 239 6.42 -4.03 5.57
CA GLY A 239 5.62 -3.73 4.37
C GLY A 239 5.96 -2.38 3.76
N ALA A 240 6.15 -1.35 4.60
CA ALA A 240 6.58 -0.03 4.16
C ALA A 240 7.96 -0.08 3.49
N LEU A 241 8.93 -0.77 4.09
CA LEU A 241 10.28 -0.91 3.55
C LEU A 241 10.29 -1.70 2.24
N VAL A 242 9.64 -2.86 2.21
CA VAL A 242 9.56 -3.70 1.01
C VAL A 242 8.90 -2.94 -0.13
N ALA A 243 7.77 -2.27 0.12
CA ALA A 243 7.09 -1.48 -0.92
C ALA A 243 7.97 -0.33 -1.43
N ALA A 244 8.66 0.40 -0.54
CA ALA A 244 9.55 1.49 -0.92
C ALA A 244 10.75 1.02 -1.78
N VAL A 245 11.27 -0.19 -1.52
CA VAL A 245 12.33 -0.80 -2.33
C VAL A 245 11.79 -1.31 -3.67
N LEU A 246 10.69 -2.07 -3.65
CA LEU A 246 10.13 -2.70 -4.85
C LEU A 246 9.52 -1.69 -5.84
N ASP A 247 9.04 -0.53 -5.38
CA ASP A 247 8.53 0.55 -6.25
C ASP A 247 9.64 1.13 -7.13
N ARG A 248 10.91 1.06 -6.70
CA ARG A 248 12.07 1.51 -7.49
C ARG A 248 12.52 0.52 -8.57
N LEU A 249 12.09 -0.73 -8.50
CA LEU A 249 12.50 -1.75 -9.47
C LEU A 249 11.65 -1.65 -10.74
N PRO A 250 12.28 -1.68 -11.94
CA PRO A 250 11.54 -1.60 -13.21
C PRO A 250 10.55 -2.76 -13.33
N SER A 251 9.29 -2.43 -13.55
CA SER A 251 8.26 -3.43 -13.83
C SER A 251 8.43 -3.93 -15.26
N ARG A 252 8.45 -5.26 -15.47
CA ARG A 252 8.43 -5.84 -16.81
C ARG A 252 7.21 -5.31 -17.57
N PRO A 253 7.33 -4.91 -18.86
CA PRO A 253 6.19 -4.49 -19.66
C PRO A 253 5.12 -5.59 -19.62
N ARG A 254 3.86 -5.22 -19.35
CA ARG A 254 2.73 -6.14 -19.54
C ARG A 254 2.70 -6.45 -21.03
N ARG A 255 2.95 -7.71 -21.42
CA ARG A 255 2.72 -8.14 -22.80
C ARG A 255 1.22 -8.00 -23.07
N PRO A 256 0.82 -7.37 -24.20
CA PRO A 256 -0.58 -7.23 -24.58
C PRO A 256 -1.28 -8.58 -24.74
#